data_AF-A0A950Q880-F1
#
_entry.id   AF-A0A950Q880-F1
#
_cell.length_a   1.000
_cell.length_b   1.000
_cell.length_c   1.000
_cell.angle_alpha   90.00
_cell.angle_beta   90.00
_cell.angle_gamma   90.00
#
_symmetry.space_group_name_H-M   'P 1'
#
loop_
_entity.id
_entity.type
_entity.pdbx_description
1 polymer ?
#
loop_
_entity_poly.entity_id
_entity_poly.type
_entity_poly.pdbx_seq_one_letter_code
_entity_poly.pdbx_strand_id
1 'polypeptide(L)'
;MASLAMLATSVVALSAISASADQSVRPILDKFPGRTAAQAAADKIVKARKPGAALSTWNGGFKDLNGTNRTFVMVGPDPAKNNSTTTIPFEVVPVVLTYSAFKNQKFDPSKDKYDDGETVVDNFLNSPLVKSNVKWKSGGQKLGKTQYIDAFQRGTFWGYGVSKNSNYHVVLGSPTVMEPLKITVSSGQGVVETNPFGHQQIGTYGFGPMDTQINNYIGSHSSITPDTFVFFITHNVFLTSGGCCIGGYHYSTGSAPTSQSYGYTTFVTETPSFSQDISAATHEIGEWMDDPFPGNNVVGCFDNSWLEVGDPLEHRSDYGDFPLKVGTFTYHPQDLSYIGYFGAPQKWAVKSQLSFHGYGTTICPGQ
;
A
#
# COMPACT_ATOMS: atom_id res chain seq x y z
N MET A 1 49.24 -41.80 43.88
CA MET A 1 49.65 -41.35 42.53
C MET A 1 48.61 -41.86 41.54
N ALA A 2 48.12 -40.96 40.69
CA ALA A 2 47.32 -41.14 39.47
C ALA A 2 45.98 -41.89 39.54
N SER A 3 44.91 -41.09 39.50
CA SER A 3 43.53 -41.45 39.17
C SER A 3 43.39 -41.75 37.67
N LEU A 4 42.65 -42.80 37.31
CA LEU A 4 42.30 -43.12 35.92
C LEU A 4 40.90 -42.55 35.63
N ALA A 5 40.83 -41.43 34.91
CA ALA A 5 39.58 -40.87 34.39
C ALA A 5 39.49 -41.23 32.89
N MET A 6 38.49 -42.02 32.50
CA MET A 6 38.10 -42.14 31.09
C MET A 6 37.13 -41.00 30.76
N LEU A 7 37.56 -40.12 29.84
CA LEU A 7 36.71 -39.13 29.19
C LEU A 7 35.68 -39.84 28.31
N ALA A 8 34.40 -39.64 28.60
CA ALA A 8 33.33 -39.84 27.64
C ALA A 8 33.22 -38.59 26.76
N THR A 9 33.57 -38.72 25.48
CA THR A 9 33.29 -37.71 24.46
C THR A 9 31.81 -37.72 24.11
N SER A 10 31.07 -36.74 24.60
CA SER A 10 29.71 -36.43 24.16
C SER A 10 29.75 -35.68 22.83
N VAL A 11 29.41 -36.38 21.75
CA VAL A 11 29.06 -35.76 20.46
C VAL A 11 27.67 -35.16 20.62
N VAL A 12 27.59 -33.84 20.80
CA VAL A 12 26.33 -33.11 20.68
C VAL A 12 26.01 -33.01 19.20
N ALA A 13 25.16 -33.92 18.71
CA ALA A 13 24.50 -33.75 17.44
C ALA A 13 23.53 -32.56 17.58
N LEU A 14 23.91 -31.40 17.03
CA LEU A 14 22.92 -30.36 16.73
C LEU A 14 22.03 -30.92 15.62
N SER A 15 20.88 -31.46 15.99
CA SER A 15 19.77 -31.65 15.09
C SER A 15 19.35 -30.27 14.58
N ALA A 16 19.75 -29.97 13.35
CA ALA A 16 19.10 -28.93 12.57
C ALA A 16 17.62 -29.28 12.51
N ILE A 17 16.79 -28.50 13.22
CA ILE A 17 15.35 -28.58 13.08
C ILE A 17 15.07 -27.97 11.71
N SER A 18 14.95 -28.84 10.71
CA SER A 18 14.32 -28.53 9.44
C SER A 18 12.90 -28.10 9.75
N ALA A 19 12.65 -26.79 9.81
CA ALA A 19 11.30 -26.26 9.81
C ALA A 19 10.73 -26.43 8.40
N SER A 20 10.32 -27.66 8.06
CA SER A 20 9.36 -27.90 6.99
C SER A 20 7.98 -27.57 7.55
N ALA A 21 7.64 -26.28 7.57
CA ALA A 21 6.26 -25.86 7.67
C ALA A 21 5.82 -25.47 6.26
N ASP A 22 5.12 -26.40 5.61
CA ASP A 22 4.24 -26.13 4.47
C ASP A 22 3.09 -25.25 4.98
N GLN A 23 3.39 -23.99 5.26
CA GLN A 23 2.39 -22.94 5.30
C GLN A 23 2.25 -22.48 3.85
N SER A 24 1.10 -22.73 3.25
CA SER A 24 0.71 -22.06 2.00
C SER A 24 0.99 -20.57 2.19
N VAL A 25 2.00 -20.03 1.51
CA VAL A 25 2.37 -18.61 1.63
C VAL A 25 1.14 -17.81 1.23
N ARG A 26 0.49 -17.18 2.22
CA ARG A 26 -0.64 -16.29 1.94
C ARG A 26 -0.04 -14.91 1.72
N PRO A 27 -0.18 -14.33 0.51
CA PRO A 27 0.16 -12.94 0.31
C PRO A 27 -0.76 -12.09 1.18
N ILE A 28 -0.20 -11.05 1.78
CA ILE A 28 -0.94 -10.11 2.62
C ILE A 28 -0.53 -8.71 2.16
N LEU A 29 -1.51 -7.85 1.90
CA LEU A 29 -1.31 -6.41 1.95
C LEU A 29 -1.70 -6.03 3.38
N ASP A 30 -0.72 -5.55 4.15
CA ASP A 30 -0.81 -5.61 5.62
C ASP A 30 -1.07 -4.23 6.22
N LYS A 31 -1.83 -4.24 7.32
CA LYS A 31 -2.01 -3.08 8.19
C LYS A 31 -1.02 -3.18 9.32
N PHE A 32 -0.53 -2.04 9.82
CA PHE A 32 0.23 -2.07 11.06
C PHE A 32 -0.60 -2.60 12.22
N PRO A 33 -0.20 -3.69 12.89
CA PRO A 33 -0.81 -4.10 14.15
C PRO A 33 -0.30 -3.19 15.28
N GLY A 34 -0.86 -1.98 15.38
CA GLY A 34 -0.67 -1.08 16.50
C GLY A 34 0.73 -0.46 16.65
N ARG A 35 0.84 0.47 17.61
CA ARG A 35 2.00 1.34 17.81
C ARG A 35 3.25 0.56 18.25
N THR A 36 4.28 0.46 17.40
CA THR A 36 5.61 -0.05 17.77
C THR A 36 6.41 0.96 18.59
N ALA A 37 7.46 0.49 19.28
CA ALA A 37 8.40 1.37 20.00
C ALA A 37 9.14 2.35 19.06
N ALA A 38 9.36 1.97 17.80
CA ALA A 38 9.92 2.85 16.77
C ALA A 38 8.95 3.98 16.40
N GLN A 39 7.65 3.70 16.34
CA GLN A 39 6.61 4.70 16.09
C GLN A 39 6.49 5.70 17.24
N ALA A 40 6.65 5.25 18.49
CA ALA A 40 6.73 6.17 19.65
C ALA A 40 7.95 7.10 19.61
N ALA A 41 9.04 6.69 18.94
CA ALA A 41 10.21 7.54 18.71
C ALA A 41 10.01 8.50 17.53
N ALA A 42 9.38 8.05 16.44
CA ALA A 42 9.01 8.89 15.29
C ALA A 42 8.02 10.00 15.70
N ASP A 43 7.02 9.70 16.53
CA ASP A 43 6.07 10.69 17.09
C ASP A 43 6.78 11.83 17.86
N LYS A 44 7.93 11.54 18.50
CA LYS A 44 8.74 12.56 19.18
C LYS A 44 9.50 13.45 18.20
N ILE A 45 9.94 12.90 17.07
CA ILE A 45 10.64 13.64 16.01
C ILE A 45 9.66 14.55 15.23
N VAL A 46 8.45 14.06 14.95
CA VAL A 46 7.39 14.85 14.28
C VAL A 46 6.96 16.06 15.12
N LYS A 47 6.90 15.93 16.46
CA LYS A 47 6.62 17.06 17.38
C LYS A 47 7.64 18.22 17.32
N ALA A 48 8.83 18.01 16.77
CA ALA A 48 9.86 19.03 16.66
C ALA A 48 9.83 19.85 15.35
N ARG A 49 8.93 19.50 14.41
CA ARG A 49 8.79 20.19 13.12
C ARG A 49 7.85 21.40 13.22
N LYS A 50 8.11 22.45 12.43
CA LYS A 50 7.16 23.56 12.24
C LYS A 50 5.80 23.00 11.81
N PRO A 51 4.65 23.58 12.23
CA PRO A 51 3.36 23.14 11.73
C PRO A 51 3.32 23.39 10.21
N GLY A 52 3.49 22.32 9.43
CA GLY A 52 3.18 22.32 8.00
C GLY A 52 1.67 22.42 7.81
N ALA A 53 1.23 22.68 6.57
CA ALA A 53 -0.17 22.50 6.24
C ALA A 53 -0.55 21.02 6.51
N ALA A 54 -1.78 20.81 6.97
CA ALA A 54 -2.30 19.45 7.16
C ALA A 54 -2.72 18.86 5.80
N LEU A 55 -2.70 17.53 5.70
CA LEU A 55 -3.29 16.82 4.58
C LEU A 55 -4.73 17.31 4.34
N SER A 56 -5.04 17.66 3.09
CA SER A 56 -6.41 18.00 2.73
C SER A 56 -7.27 16.78 3.00
N THR A 57 -8.22 16.90 3.93
CA THR A 57 -9.13 15.83 4.31
C THR A 57 -10.54 16.36 4.54
N TRP A 58 -11.52 15.46 4.48
CA TRP A 58 -12.89 15.77 4.82
C TRP A 58 -13.48 14.68 5.71
N ASN A 59 -14.41 15.09 6.57
CA ASN A 59 -15.12 14.17 7.45
C ASN A 59 -16.50 13.87 6.87
N GLY A 60 -16.86 12.60 6.86
CA GLY A 60 -18.18 12.13 6.47
C GLY A 60 -18.68 11.04 7.40
N GLY A 61 -19.83 10.49 7.04
CA GLY A 61 -20.42 9.38 7.78
C GLY A 61 -21.70 8.88 7.16
N PHE A 62 -22.06 7.66 7.52
CA PHE A 62 -23.27 6.99 7.09
C PHE A 62 -23.84 6.15 8.22
N LYS A 63 -25.12 5.81 8.12
CA LYS A 63 -25.72 4.77 8.94
C LYS A 63 -25.58 3.45 8.18
N ASP A 64 -24.89 2.50 8.78
CA ASP A 64 -24.65 1.17 8.20
C ASP A 64 -25.94 0.33 8.19
N LEU A 65 -25.90 -0.85 7.61
CA LEU A 65 -27.11 -1.68 7.44
C LEU A 65 -27.66 -2.23 8.76
N ASN A 66 -26.82 -2.29 9.81
CA ASN A 66 -27.23 -2.60 11.18
C ASN A 66 -27.76 -1.38 11.95
N GLY A 67 -27.83 -0.21 11.31
CA GLY A 67 -28.30 1.02 11.93
C GLY A 67 -27.25 1.74 12.79
N THR A 68 -25.98 1.33 12.75
CA THR A 68 -24.87 1.96 13.47
C THR A 68 -24.34 3.15 12.68
N ASN A 69 -24.12 4.29 13.35
CA ASN A 69 -23.49 5.43 12.71
C ASN A 69 -21.99 5.17 12.56
N ARG A 70 -21.50 5.22 11.32
CA ARG A 70 -20.08 5.15 10.96
C ARG A 70 -19.62 6.53 10.53
N THR A 71 -18.46 6.93 11.01
CA THR A 71 -17.79 8.16 10.60
C THR A 71 -16.51 7.80 9.88
N PHE A 72 -16.08 8.66 8.97
CA PHE A 72 -14.80 8.49 8.28
C PHE A 72 -14.12 9.83 8.05
N VAL A 73 -12.81 9.78 7.87
CA VAL A 73 -11.97 10.86 7.33
C VAL A 73 -11.32 10.36 6.04
N MET A 74 -11.42 11.13 4.96
CA MET A 74 -10.86 10.76 3.66
C MET A 74 -10.01 11.90 3.10
N VAL A 75 -9.11 11.58 2.17
CA VAL A 75 -8.27 12.58 1.48
C VAL A 75 -9.12 13.42 0.51
N GLY A 76 -8.78 14.71 0.43
CA GLY A 76 -9.46 15.70 -0.41
C GLY A 76 -10.58 16.46 0.31
N PRO A 77 -11.37 17.27 -0.42
CA PRO A 77 -12.52 17.99 0.10
C PRO A 77 -13.82 17.18 -0.04
N ASP A 78 -14.88 17.59 0.64
CA ASP A 78 -16.21 16.95 0.54
C ASP A 78 -16.76 17.01 -0.90
N PRO A 79 -17.05 15.86 -1.56
CA PRO A 79 -17.51 15.81 -2.94
C PRO A 79 -18.89 16.45 -3.19
N ALA A 80 -19.69 16.65 -2.15
CA ALA A 80 -20.97 17.36 -2.25
C ALA A 80 -20.80 18.89 -2.18
N LYS A 81 -19.67 19.39 -1.66
CA LYS A 81 -19.41 20.82 -1.43
C LYS A 81 -18.33 21.42 -2.33
N ASN A 82 -17.49 20.58 -2.95
CA ASN A 82 -16.39 21.01 -3.80
C ASN A 82 -16.64 20.66 -5.28
N ASN A 83 -16.36 21.60 -6.17
CA ASN A 83 -16.48 21.44 -7.63
C ASN A 83 -15.20 21.91 -8.34
N SER A 84 -14.04 21.58 -7.78
CA SER A 84 -12.72 21.85 -8.36
C SER A 84 -11.73 20.73 -8.07
N THR A 85 -10.62 20.70 -8.80
CA THR A 85 -9.52 19.77 -8.54
C THR A 85 -8.77 20.16 -7.27
N THR A 86 -8.55 19.17 -6.41
CA THR A 86 -7.56 19.20 -5.32
C THR A 86 -6.39 18.34 -5.73
N THR A 87 -5.18 18.88 -5.58
CA THR A 87 -3.94 18.17 -5.89
C THR A 87 -3.18 17.95 -4.60
N ILE A 88 -2.88 16.69 -4.29
CA ILE A 88 -2.07 16.32 -3.13
C ILE A 88 -0.60 16.28 -3.56
N PRO A 89 0.30 17.04 -2.92
CA PRO A 89 1.73 16.91 -3.15
C PRO A 89 2.18 15.45 -3.00
N PHE A 90 3.01 15.00 -3.94
CA PHE A 90 3.38 13.59 -4.06
C PHE A 90 4.89 13.45 -4.23
N GLU A 91 5.51 12.67 -3.34
CA GLU A 91 6.93 12.35 -3.39
C GLU A 91 7.12 10.84 -3.52
N VAL A 92 8.06 10.42 -4.36
CA VAL A 92 8.38 9.00 -4.59
C VAL A 92 9.81 8.75 -4.15
N VAL A 93 10.01 7.78 -3.26
CA VAL A 93 11.33 7.42 -2.73
C VAL A 93 11.70 6.01 -3.20
N PRO A 94 12.68 5.87 -4.10
CA PRO A 94 13.23 4.55 -4.43
C PRO A 94 13.95 3.96 -3.21
N VAL A 95 13.67 2.72 -2.86
CA VAL A 95 14.32 2.02 -1.75
C VAL A 95 15.22 0.92 -2.32
N VAL A 96 16.51 1.04 -2.00
CA VAL A 96 17.56 0.20 -2.52
C VAL A 96 18.07 -0.72 -1.42
N LEU A 97 17.95 -2.04 -1.62
CA LEU A 97 18.41 -3.03 -0.65
C LEU A 97 19.65 -3.75 -1.18
N THR A 98 20.69 -3.82 -0.35
CA THR A 98 21.94 -4.55 -0.65
C THR A 98 22.17 -5.64 0.39
N TYR A 99 22.20 -6.89 -0.04
CA TYR A 99 22.28 -8.08 0.81
C TYR A 99 23.73 -8.54 0.96
N SER A 100 24.38 -8.14 2.07
CA SER A 100 25.81 -8.36 2.26
C SER A 100 26.18 -9.85 2.36
N ALA A 101 25.32 -10.66 2.95
CA ALA A 101 25.49 -12.12 3.05
C ALA A 101 25.30 -12.86 1.70
N PHE A 102 24.74 -12.19 0.69
CA PHE A 102 24.38 -12.79 -0.61
C PHE A 102 25.21 -12.18 -1.74
N LYS A 103 26.54 -12.16 -1.58
CA LYS A 103 27.49 -11.59 -2.56
C LYS A 103 27.18 -10.14 -2.94
N ASN A 104 26.65 -9.36 -1.99
CA ASN A 104 26.18 -7.98 -2.21
C ASN A 104 25.11 -7.88 -3.31
N GLN A 105 24.26 -8.91 -3.45
CA GLN A 105 23.11 -8.85 -4.35
C GLN A 105 22.27 -7.63 -3.99
N LYS A 106 21.86 -6.91 -5.03
CA LYS A 106 21.25 -5.59 -4.94
C LYS A 106 19.94 -5.59 -5.69
N PHE A 107 18.92 -5.02 -5.05
CA PHE A 107 17.65 -4.68 -5.68
C PHE A 107 17.52 -3.16 -5.67
N ASP A 108 17.46 -2.56 -6.85
CA ASP A 108 17.53 -1.12 -7.09
C ASP A 108 16.44 -0.71 -8.10
N PRO A 109 15.27 -0.25 -7.63
CA PRO A 109 14.14 0.05 -8.52
C PRO A 109 14.42 1.24 -9.47
N SER A 110 15.47 2.02 -9.22
CA SER A 110 15.91 3.09 -10.15
C SER A 110 16.82 2.59 -11.27
N LYS A 111 17.20 1.32 -11.27
CA LYS A 111 18.12 0.71 -12.25
C LYS A 111 17.61 -0.58 -12.84
N ASP A 112 16.96 -1.40 -12.02
CA ASP A 112 16.37 -2.66 -12.42
C ASP A 112 15.17 -2.40 -13.32
N LYS A 113 15.00 -3.26 -14.32
CA LYS A 113 14.12 -3.00 -15.45
C LYS A 113 13.12 -4.12 -15.67
N TYR A 114 11.96 -3.74 -16.17
CA TYR A 114 11.04 -4.65 -16.83
C TYR A 114 11.58 -5.07 -18.21
N ASP A 115 10.95 -6.09 -18.80
CA ASP A 115 11.31 -6.63 -20.12
C ASP A 115 11.18 -5.60 -21.26
N ASP A 116 10.36 -4.57 -21.06
CA ASP A 116 10.21 -3.45 -22.01
C ASP A 116 11.34 -2.41 -21.93
N GLY A 117 12.25 -2.56 -20.96
CA GLY A 117 13.43 -1.72 -20.77
C GLY A 117 13.23 -0.49 -19.88
N GLU A 118 12.02 -0.24 -19.38
CA GLU A 118 11.75 0.81 -18.38
C GLU A 118 12.26 0.36 -17.01
N THR A 119 12.79 1.31 -16.21
CA THR A 119 13.11 1.01 -14.82
C THR A 119 11.83 0.81 -14.01
N VAL A 120 11.91 0.15 -12.86
CA VAL A 120 10.74 -0.05 -11.99
C VAL A 120 10.12 1.29 -11.57
N VAL A 121 10.95 2.27 -11.21
CA VAL A 121 10.48 3.63 -10.91
C VAL A 121 9.82 4.27 -12.13
N ASP A 122 10.44 4.22 -13.31
CA ASP A 122 9.86 4.83 -14.52
C ASP A 122 8.52 4.19 -14.89
N ASN A 123 8.40 2.86 -14.78
CA ASN A 123 7.17 2.13 -15.03
C ASN A 123 6.03 2.61 -14.10
N PHE A 124 6.31 2.81 -12.81
CA PHE A 124 5.34 3.40 -11.87
C PHE A 124 4.98 4.84 -12.26
N LEU A 125 5.96 5.68 -12.60
CA LEU A 125 5.74 7.09 -12.96
C LEU A 125 4.94 7.25 -14.26
N ASN A 126 5.00 6.26 -15.15
CA ASN A 126 4.23 6.18 -16.39
C ASN A 126 2.86 5.51 -16.23
N SER A 127 2.61 4.92 -15.06
CA SER A 127 1.39 4.18 -14.77
C SER A 127 0.14 5.07 -14.70
N PRO A 128 -1.06 4.47 -14.85
CA PRO A 128 -2.33 5.14 -14.60
C PRO A 128 -2.55 5.63 -13.16
N LEU A 129 -1.74 5.19 -12.18
CA LEU A 129 -1.79 5.74 -10.83
C LEU A 129 -1.25 7.18 -10.79
N VAL A 130 -0.29 7.51 -11.66
CA VAL A 130 0.38 8.82 -11.71
C VAL A 130 -0.10 9.66 -12.89
N LYS A 131 -0.26 9.05 -14.07
CA LYS A 131 -0.64 9.75 -15.31
C LYS A 131 -2.16 9.88 -15.43
N SER A 132 -2.61 11.10 -15.76
CA SER A 132 -4.03 11.42 -16.02
C SER A 132 -4.45 11.18 -17.48
N ASN A 133 -3.83 10.23 -18.19
CA ASN A 133 -4.05 10.04 -19.63
C ASN A 133 -5.07 8.95 -19.99
N VAL A 134 -5.59 8.20 -19.02
CA VAL A 134 -6.55 7.11 -19.23
C VAL A 134 -7.98 7.61 -19.04
N LYS A 135 -8.90 7.14 -19.91
CA LYS A 135 -10.34 7.45 -19.81
C LYS A 135 -11.06 6.34 -19.04
N TRP A 136 -11.64 6.70 -17.91
CA TRP A 136 -12.27 5.73 -17.01
C TRP A 136 -13.77 5.69 -17.15
N LYS A 137 -14.31 4.48 -16.93
CA LYS A 137 -15.73 4.23 -16.82
C LYS A 137 -15.97 3.18 -15.75
N SER A 138 -17.09 3.30 -15.05
CA SER A 138 -17.61 2.30 -14.13
C SER A 138 -19.13 2.26 -14.29
N GLY A 139 -19.72 1.06 -14.38
CA GLY A 139 -21.16 0.90 -14.64
C GLY A 139 -21.65 1.58 -15.93
N GLY A 140 -20.76 1.74 -16.93
CA GLY A 140 -21.02 2.49 -18.17
C GLY A 140 -20.98 4.02 -18.03
N GLN A 141 -20.92 4.57 -16.83
CA GLN A 141 -20.78 6.00 -16.57
C GLN A 141 -19.34 6.45 -16.83
N LYS A 142 -19.17 7.59 -17.52
CA LYS A 142 -17.85 8.19 -17.73
C LYS A 142 -17.41 8.91 -16.46
N LEU A 143 -16.22 8.60 -15.98
CA LEU A 143 -15.64 9.20 -14.77
C LEU A 143 -14.54 10.22 -15.07
N GLY A 144 -14.15 10.36 -16.34
CA GLY A 144 -13.21 11.38 -16.79
C GLY A 144 -11.95 10.79 -17.38
N LYS A 145 -11.03 11.66 -17.79
CA LYS A 145 -9.69 11.30 -18.22
C LYS A 145 -8.73 11.75 -17.12
N THR A 146 -8.29 10.83 -16.27
CA THR A 146 -7.67 11.14 -14.97
C THR A 146 -6.87 9.94 -14.43
N GLN A 147 -6.29 10.07 -13.23
CA GLN A 147 -5.61 8.98 -12.51
C GLN A 147 -6.61 7.92 -12.06
N TYR A 148 -6.15 6.68 -11.90
CA TYR A 148 -7.01 5.56 -11.52
C TYR A 148 -7.75 5.78 -10.19
N ILE A 149 -7.01 6.17 -9.14
CA ILE A 149 -7.59 6.38 -7.80
C ILE A 149 -8.55 7.57 -7.76
N ASP A 150 -8.27 8.65 -8.50
CA ASP A 150 -9.23 9.76 -8.66
C ASP A 150 -10.52 9.31 -9.37
N ALA A 151 -10.41 8.48 -10.41
CA ALA A 151 -11.57 7.93 -11.07
C ALA A 151 -12.37 7.01 -10.15
N PHE A 152 -11.70 6.17 -9.36
CA PHE A 152 -12.30 5.35 -8.31
C PHE A 152 -13.09 6.22 -7.33
N GLN A 153 -12.47 7.25 -6.73
CA GLN A 153 -13.12 8.20 -5.82
C GLN A 153 -14.36 8.86 -6.44
N ARG A 154 -14.24 9.31 -7.70
CA ARG A 154 -15.36 9.89 -8.45
C ARG A 154 -16.50 8.89 -8.68
N GLY A 155 -16.17 7.61 -8.84
CA GLY A 155 -17.12 6.51 -8.91
C GLY A 155 -17.81 6.25 -7.57
N THR A 156 -17.05 6.19 -6.47
CA THR A 156 -17.52 5.99 -5.09
C THR A 156 -18.56 7.04 -4.68
N PHE A 157 -18.34 8.30 -5.07
CA PHE A 157 -19.16 9.45 -4.65
C PHE A 157 -20.00 10.06 -5.78
N TRP A 158 -20.23 9.33 -6.87
CA TRP A 158 -21.00 9.79 -8.03
C TRP A 158 -22.39 10.36 -7.65
N GLY A 159 -23.21 9.56 -6.99
CA GLY A 159 -24.54 9.95 -6.54
C GLY A 159 -24.54 10.77 -5.24
N TYR A 160 -23.43 10.76 -4.48
CA TYR A 160 -23.28 11.58 -3.29
C TYR A 160 -23.13 13.07 -3.62
N GLY A 161 -22.28 13.40 -4.60
CA GLY A 161 -22.03 14.80 -4.97
C GLY A 161 -21.41 15.01 -6.35
N VAL A 162 -20.58 14.07 -6.81
CA VAL A 162 -19.77 14.24 -8.03
C VAL A 162 -20.61 14.40 -9.30
N SER A 163 -21.80 13.78 -9.38
CA SER A 163 -22.73 13.98 -10.52
C SER A 163 -23.23 15.41 -10.68
N LYS A 164 -23.27 16.20 -9.59
CA LYS A 164 -23.59 17.63 -9.60
C LYS A 164 -22.34 18.49 -9.66
N ASN A 165 -21.27 18.03 -9.01
CA ASN A 165 -19.97 18.69 -8.96
C ASN A 165 -18.99 18.02 -9.95
N SER A 166 -19.31 18.10 -11.24
CA SER A 166 -18.58 17.34 -12.28
C SER A 166 -17.08 17.65 -12.40
N ASN A 167 -16.61 18.79 -11.89
CA ASN A 167 -15.20 19.20 -11.86
C ASN A 167 -14.47 18.75 -10.57
N TYR A 168 -15.14 18.02 -9.67
CA TYR A 168 -14.52 17.48 -8.45
C TYR A 168 -13.41 16.47 -8.80
N HIS A 169 -12.19 16.71 -8.36
CA HIS A 169 -11.08 15.76 -8.50
C HIS A 169 -10.22 15.78 -7.25
N VAL A 170 -9.66 14.63 -6.89
CA VAL A 170 -8.60 14.47 -5.88
C VAL A 170 -7.50 13.65 -6.52
N VAL A 171 -6.44 14.33 -6.96
CA VAL A 171 -5.35 13.73 -7.73
C VAL A 171 -4.03 13.85 -6.98
N LEU A 172 -3.15 12.88 -7.15
CA LEU A 172 -1.74 13.03 -6.81
C LEU A 172 -1.09 14.05 -7.76
N GLY A 173 -0.23 14.90 -7.21
CA GLY A 173 0.56 15.84 -8.00
C GLY A 173 1.54 15.13 -8.92
N SER A 174 2.23 15.91 -9.77
CA SER A 174 3.38 15.38 -10.48
C SER A 174 4.45 14.98 -9.45
N PRO A 175 4.89 13.72 -9.42
CA PRO A 175 5.77 13.21 -8.38
C PRO A 175 7.13 13.90 -8.43
N THR A 176 7.65 14.25 -7.26
CA THR A 176 9.09 14.51 -7.10
C THR A 176 9.76 13.19 -6.74
N VAL A 177 10.67 12.72 -7.61
CA VAL A 177 11.49 11.55 -7.30
C VAL A 177 12.62 12.00 -6.38
N MET A 178 12.63 11.44 -5.17
CA MET A 178 13.56 11.79 -4.12
C MET A 178 14.84 10.95 -4.20
N GLU A 179 15.86 11.35 -3.45
CA GLU A 179 17.09 10.56 -3.33
C GLU A 179 16.79 9.16 -2.77
N PRO A 180 17.44 8.08 -3.27
CA PRO A 180 17.11 6.74 -2.82
C PRO A 180 17.43 6.49 -1.34
N LEU A 181 16.50 5.86 -0.62
CA LEU A 181 16.75 5.26 0.69
C LEU A 181 17.60 4.00 0.48
N LYS A 182 18.84 4.01 0.98
CA LYS A 182 19.79 2.89 0.82
C LYS A 182 19.88 2.08 2.11
N ILE A 183 19.56 0.79 2.03
CA ILE A 183 19.56 -0.14 3.15
C ILE A 183 20.59 -1.24 2.88
N THR A 184 21.52 -1.44 3.81
CA THR A 184 22.38 -2.64 3.82
C THR A 184 21.73 -3.69 4.71
N VAL A 185 21.32 -4.79 4.11
CA VAL A 185 20.70 -5.92 4.81
C VAL A 185 21.81 -6.84 5.32
N SER A 186 21.99 -6.86 6.64
CA SER A 186 22.96 -7.73 7.30
C SER A 186 22.40 -9.14 7.50
N SER A 187 23.30 -10.09 7.77
CA SER A 187 22.91 -11.48 8.09
C SER A 187 21.87 -11.51 9.21
N GLY A 188 20.76 -12.22 8.97
CA GLY A 188 19.64 -12.35 9.91
C GLY A 188 18.57 -11.26 9.83
N GLN A 189 18.75 -10.22 9.01
CA GLN A 189 17.72 -9.17 8.80
C GLN A 189 16.84 -9.43 7.57
N GLY A 190 17.26 -10.35 6.71
CA GLY A 190 16.62 -10.69 5.45
C GLY A 190 17.48 -11.66 4.67
N VAL A 191 16.90 -12.30 3.66
CA VAL A 191 17.58 -13.25 2.78
C VAL A 191 17.32 -12.91 1.32
N VAL A 192 18.16 -13.43 0.43
CA VAL A 192 17.79 -13.58 -0.98
C VAL A 192 17.35 -15.02 -1.19
N GLU A 193 16.17 -15.20 -1.75
CA GLU A 193 15.57 -16.50 -1.98
C GLU A 193 14.77 -16.52 -3.30
N THR A 194 14.32 -17.71 -3.69
CA THR A 194 13.43 -17.86 -4.84
C THR A 194 12.06 -17.30 -4.49
N ASN A 195 11.49 -16.50 -5.39
CA ASN A 195 10.15 -15.96 -5.29
C ASN A 195 9.14 -17.06 -4.97
N PRO A 196 8.39 -17.00 -3.85
CA PRO A 196 7.40 -18.03 -3.52
C PRO A 196 6.22 -18.09 -4.50
N PHE A 197 6.06 -17.06 -5.34
CA PHE A 197 5.04 -16.99 -6.40
C PHE A 197 5.61 -17.24 -7.80
N GLY A 198 6.88 -17.62 -7.90
CA GLY A 198 7.55 -17.81 -9.19
C GLY A 198 8.94 -18.45 -9.07
N HIS A 199 9.87 -17.98 -9.88
CA HIS A 199 11.20 -18.56 -10.07
C HIS A 199 12.33 -17.51 -10.03
N GLN A 200 12.01 -16.21 -10.13
CA GLN A 200 12.99 -15.15 -9.99
C GLN A 200 13.51 -15.05 -8.56
N GLN A 201 14.67 -14.44 -8.36
CA GLN A 201 15.17 -14.15 -7.03
C GLN A 201 14.50 -12.90 -6.47
N ILE A 202 14.09 -12.97 -5.21
CA ILE A 202 13.59 -11.85 -4.43
C ILE A 202 14.48 -11.65 -3.19
N GLY A 203 14.43 -10.45 -2.65
CA GLY A 203 14.90 -10.16 -1.31
C GLY A 203 13.75 -10.24 -0.30
N THR A 204 14.06 -10.52 0.96
CA THR A 204 13.14 -10.29 2.07
C THR A 204 13.70 -9.26 3.04
N TYR A 205 12.83 -8.51 3.72
CA TYR A 205 13.24 -7.62 4.81
C TYR A 205 12.14 -7.50 5.86
N GLY A 206 12.51 -7.41 7.13
CA GLY A 206 11.52 -7.30 8.20
C GLY A 206 10.67 -6.03 8.07
N PHE A 207 9.35 -6.16 8.22
CA PHE A 207 8.38 -5.06 8.17
C PHE A 207 8.70 -3.95 9.19
N GLY A 208 8.87 -4.29 10.47
CA GLY A 208 9.21 -3.32 11.51
C GLY A 208 10.53 -2.57 11.26
N PRO A 209 11.63 -3.27 10.89
CA PRO A 209 12.86 -2.63 10.42
C PRO A 209 12.65 -1.70 9.21
N MET A 210 11.87 -2.09 8.20
CA MET A 210 11.55 -1.22 7.05
C MET A 210 10.88 0.07 7.51
N ASP A 211 9.87 -0.06 8.36
CA ASP A 211 9.13 1.09 8.89
C ASP A 211 10.02 2.07 9.64
N THR A 212 10.99 1.54 10.39
CA THR A 212 11.98 2.35 11.09
C THR A 212 12.85 3.13 10.11
N GLN A 213 13.28 2.52 9.01
CA GLN A 213 14.06 3.20 7.97
C GLN A 213 13.25 4.28 7.27
N ILE A 214 12.00 4.00 6.92
CA ILE A 214 11.07 4.95 6.30
C ILE A 214 10.86 6.16 7.22
N ASN A 215 10.58 5.95 8.50
CA ASN A 215 10.38 7.05 9.45
C ASN A 215 11.64 7.89 9.68
N ASN A 216 12.82 7.27 9.70
CA ASN A 216 14.09 8.00 9.76
C ASN A 216 14.33 8.82 8.48
N TYR A 217 13.97 8.28 7.31
CA TYR A 217 14.04 8.98 6.04
C TYR A 217 13.11 10.19 6.05
N ILE A 218 11.83 10.00 6.38
CA ILE A 218 10.86 11.08 6.54
C ILE A 218 11.40 12.14 7.50
N GLY A 219 11.88 11.74 8.67
CA GLY A 219 12.42 12.60 9.72
C GLY A 219 13.65 13.43 9.33
N SER A 220 14.45 12.96 8.38
CA SER A 220 15.66 13.63 7.91
C SER A 220 15.43 14.54 6.69
N HIS A 221 14.29 14.45 6.02
CA HIS A 221 13.94 15.28 4.86
C HIS A 221 12.91 16.34 5.24
N SER A 222 13.30 17.61 5.17
CA SER A 222 12.43 18.74 5.51
C SER A 222 11.38 19.08 4.44
N SER A 223 11.52 18.53 3.23
CA SER A 223 10.50 18.67 2.17
C SER A 223 9.25 17.83 2.45
N ILE A 224 9.41 16.71 3.17
CA ILE A 224 8.29 15.86 3.57
C ILE A 224 7.54 16.53 4.71
N THR A 225 6.40 17.13 4.38
CA THR A 225 5.49 17.82 5.30
C THR A 225 4.14 17.10 5.39
N PRO A 226 3.37 17.30 6.48
CA PRO A 226 2.12 16.54 6.71
C PRO A 226 1.03 16.65 5.64
N ASP A 227 1.11 17.62 4.72
CA ASP A 227 0.24 17.75 3.54
C ASP A 227 0.71 16.97 2.31
N THR A 228 1.89 16.36 2.36
CA THR A 228 2.50 15.58 1.29
C THR A 228 2.29 14.09 1.53
N PHE A 229 1.90 13.36 0.48
CA PHE A 229 1.95 11.90 0.47
C PHE A 229 3.31 11.44 -0.06
N VAL A 230 4.05 10.67 0.75
CA VAL A 230 5.33 10.09 0.35
C VAL A 230 5.19 8.59 0.18
N PHE A 231 5.67 8.07 -0.95
CA PHE A 231 5.49 6.68 -1.34
C PHE A 231 6.83 6.00 -1.64
N PHE A 232 7.10 4.94 -0.89
CA PHE A 232 8.35 4.19 -0.93
C PHE A 232 8.20 2.97 -1.82
N ILE A 233 9.12 2.80 -2.76
CA ILE A 233 9.05 1.74 -3.76
C ILE A 233 10.29 0.86 -3.66
N THR A 234 10.11 -0.45 -3.52
CA THR A 234 11.15 -1.46 -3.72
C THR A 234 10.92 -2.24 -5.01
N HIS A 235 11.94 -2.97 -5.45
CA HIS A 235 11.86 -3.92 -6.56
C HIS A 235 12.15 -5.32 -6.02
N ASN A 236 11.28 -6.30 -6.28
CA ASN A 236 11.47 -7.70 -5.90
C ASN A 236 11.90 -7.88 -4.42
N VAL A 237 11.31 -7.11 -3.50
CA VAL A 237 11.56 -7.26 -2.06
C VAL A 237 10.25 -7.38 -1.29
N PHE A 238 9.95 -8.59 -0.78
CA PHE A 238 8.83 -8.79 0.12
C PHE A 238 9.18 -8.40 1.55
N LEU A 239 8.23 -7.79 2.25
CA LEU A 239 8.34 -7.60 3.68
C LEU A 239 7.92 -8.86 4.44
N THR A 240 8.48 -9.05 5.63
CA THR A 240 8.20 -10.21 6.50
C THR A 240 7.75 -9.79 7.89
N SER A 241 6.82 -10.55 8.47
CA SER A 241 6.30 -10.37 9.83
C SER A 241 5.98 -11.73 10.45
N GLY A 242 7.01 -12.45 10.92
CA GLY A 242 6.86 -13.85 11.36
C GLY A 242 6.66 -14.87 10.23
N GLY A 243 6.62 -14.39 8.98
CA GLY A 243 6.48 -15.14 7.73
C GLY A 243 6.50 -14.19 6.53
N CYS A 244 6.47 -14.76 5.33
CA CYS A 244 6.24 -14.06 4.07
C CYS A 244 4.75 -14.19 3.68
N CYS A 245 4.13 -13.26 2.94
CA CYS A 245 4.74 -12.12 2.23
C CYS A 245 3.87 -10.87 2.32
N ILE A 246 4.51 -9.73 2.62
CA ILE A 246 3.85 -8.41 2.63
C ILE A 246 4.29 -7.61 1.40
N GLY A 247 3.33 -7.24 0.55
CA GLY A 247 3.56 -6.53 -0.72
C GLY A 247 3.48 -5.00 -0.62
N GLY A 248 2.77 -4.51 0.38
CA GLY A 248 2.54 -3.09 0.58
C GLY A 248 1.98 -2.82 1.97
N TYR A 249 1.98 -1.54 2.32
CA TYR A 249 1.18 -0.99 3.41
C TYR A 249 1.10 0.54 3.26
N HIS A 250 0.11 1.15 3.90
CA HIS A 250 0.11 2.58 4.18
C HIS A 250 -0.01 2.85 5.69
N TYR A 251 0.50 4.01 6.12
CA TYR A 251 0.49 4.37 7.54
C TYR A 251 0.55 5.88 7.77
N SER A 252 0.43 6.28 9.03
CA SER A 252 0.64 7.66 9.45
C SER A 252 1.34 7.76 10.80
N THR A 253 2.18 8.79 10.98
CA THR A 253 2.83 9.09 12.27
C THR A 253 2.35 10.42 12.84
N GLY A 254 2.21 10.48 14.17
CA GLY A 254 1.60 11.60 14.88
C GLY A 254 0.09 11.44 15.09
N SER A 255 -0.60 12.56 15.30
CA SER A 255 -2.04 12.61 15.50
C SER A 255 -2.72 13.35 14.35
N ALA A 256 -3.79 12.75 13.83
CA ALA A 256 -4.66 13.39 12.86
C ALA A 256 -5.19 14.75 13.37
N PRO A 257 -5.40 15.75 12.49
CA PRO A 257 -5.17 15.72 11.04
C PRO A 257 -3.74 16.11 10.63
N THR A 258 -2.86 16.36 11.60
CA THR A 258 -1.48 16.82 11.36
C THR A 258 -0.45 15.70 11.25
N SER A 259 -0.91 14.45 11.22
CA SER A 259 -0.04 13.28 11.06
C SER A 259 0.56 13.23 9.66
N GLN A 260 1.82 12.83 9.58
CA GLN A 260 2.47 12.55 8.31
C GLN A 260 2.01 11.18 7.82
N SER A 261 1.28 11.14 6.71
CA SER A 261 0.92 9.88 6.04
C SER A 261 1.99 9.46 5.02
N TYR A 262 2.11 8.16 4.77
CA TYR A 262 3.02 7.58 3.80
C TYR A 262 2.54 6.19 3.36
N GLY A 263 3.08 5.70 2.25
CA GLY A 263 2.86 4.33 1.79
C GLY A 263 4.16 3.66 1.36
N TYR A 264 4.13 2.34 1.33
CA TYR A 264 5.19 1.47 0.86
C TYR A 264 4.61 0.40 -0.06
N THR A 265 5.35 0.04 -1.10
CA THR A 265 5.03 -1.15 -1.90
C THR A 265 6.29 -1.76 -2.54
N THR A 266 6.23 -3.05 -2.84
CA THR A 266 7.19 -3.71 -3.73
C THR A 266 6.60 -3.94 -5.10
N PHE A 267 7.39 -3.65 -6.12
CA PHE A 267 7.07 -3.98 -7.49
C PHE A 267 7.76 -5.30 -7.82
N VAL A 268 6.95 -6.33 -8.02
CA VAL A 268 7.44 -7.65 -8.44
C VAL A 268 7.40 -7.70 -9.97
N THR A 269 8.54 -8.01 -10.58
CA THR A 269 8.65 -8.09 -12.05
C THR A 269 8.17 -9.41 -12.62
N GLU A 270 8.14 -10.45 -11.80
CA GLU A 270 7.62 -11.76 -12.17
C GLU A 270 6.10 -11.82 -12.03
N THR A 271 5.43 -12.32 -13.07
CA THR A 271 3.97 -12.46 -13.12
C THR A 271 3.57 -13.93 -13.28
N PRO A 272 2.49 -14.41 -12.65
CA PRO A 272 1.58 -13.65 -11.79
C PRO A 272 2.15 -13.43 -10.38
N SER A 273 1.90 -12.26 -9.80
CA SER A 273 2.17 -11.97 -8.39
C SER A 273 1.14 -10.99 -7.85
N PHE A 274 0.76 -11.11 -6.58
CA PHE A 274 -0.15 -10.16 -5.91
C PHE A 274 0.42 -8.73 -5.78
N SER A 275 1.73 -8.59 -6.01
CA SER A 275 2.44 -7.32 -5.99
C SER A 275 3.12 -7.06 -7.35
N GLN A 276 2.58 -7.64 -8.42
CA GLN A 276 3.08 -7.42 -9.77
C GLN A 276 2.79 -5.98 -10.21
N ASP A 277 3.79 -5.35 -10.84
CA ASP A 277 3.72 -3.96 -11.27
C ASP A 277 3.03 -3.02 -10.25
N ILE A 278 1.90 -2.42 -10.61
CA ILE A 278 1.13 -1.48 -9.80
C ILE A 278 0.00 -2.13 -9.00
N SER A 279 -0.11 -3.46 -8.93
CA SER A 279 -1.19 -4.16 -8.23
C SER A 279 -1.27 -3.72 -6.76
N ALA A 280 -0.25 -4.04 -5.96
CA ALA A 280 -0.16 -3.59 -4.57
C ALA A 280 -0.14 -2.07 -4.44
N ALA A 281 0.50 -1.34 -5.37
CA ALA A 281 0.47 0.12 -5.34
C ALA A 281 -0.95 0.70 -5.50
N THR A 282 -1.81 0.04 -6.28
CA THR A 282 -3.21 0.43 -6.48
C THR A 282 -4.00 0.24 -5.19
N HIS A 283 -3.80 -0.90 -4.54
CA HIS A 283 -4.36 -1.21 -3.23
C HIS A 283 -3.98 -0.14 -2.21
N GLU A 284 -2.69 0.06 -1.97
CA GLU A 284 -2.21 0.94 -0.89
C GLU A 284 -2.58 2.41 -1.11
N ILE A 285 -2.56 2.90 -2.36
CA ILE A 285 -2.94 4.29 -2.65
C ILE A 285 -4.46 4.46 -2.56
N GLY A 286 -5.24 3.44 -2.97
CA GLY A 286 -6.69 3.45 -2.87
C GLY A 286 -7.17 3.48 -1.43
N GLU A 287 -6.56 2.66 -0.61
CA GLU A 287 -6.81 2.57 0.83
C GLU A 287 -6.37 3.82 1.57
N TRP A 288 -5.16 4.32 1.31
CA TRP A 288 -4.72 5.60 1.88
C TRP A 288 -5.66 6.77 1.53
N MET A 289 -6.25 6.79 0.33
CA MET A 289 -7.20 7.83 -0.04
C MET A 289 -8.47 7.79 0.83
N ASP A 290 -8.89 6.58 1.22
CA ASP A 290 -10.11 6.32 1.98
C ASP A 290 -9.90 6.23 3.51
N ASP A 291 -8.72 5.85 4.00
CA ASP A 291 -8.30 5.84 5.41
C ASP A 291 -6.85 6.38 5.57
N PRO A 292 -6.60 7.68 5.36
CA PRO A 292 -5.24 8.25 5.40
C PRO A 292 -4.56 8.17 6.77
N PHE A 293 -5.32 7.83 7.81
CA PHE A 293 -4.89 7.76 9.20
C PHE A 293 -5.39 6.46 9.82
N PRO A 294 -4.69 5.33 9.56
CA PRO A 294 -5.19 4.00 9.88
C PRO A 294 -5.72 3.88 11.31
N GLY A 295 -6.90 3.29 11.43
CA GLY A 295 -7.58 3.12 12.70
C GLY A 295 -8.67 4.16 13.00
N ASN A 296 -8.94 5.10 12.08
CA ASN A 296 -10.00 6.10 12.27
C ASN A 296 -11.31 5.75 11.57
N ASN A 297 -11.28 4.91 10.53
CA ASN A 297 -12.44 4.62 9.69
C ASN A 297 -12.99 3.21 9.95
N VAL A 298 -13.53 3.00 11.15
CA VAL A 298 -14.10 1.70 11.56
C VAL A 298 -15.35 1.37 10.73
N VAL A 299 -15.42 0.14 10.22
CA VAL A 299 -16.60 -0.42 9.54
C VAL A 299 -17.16 -1.61 10.33
N GLY A 300 -18.39 -2.03 10.00
CA GLY A 300 -19.04 -3.16 10.66
C GLY A 300 -18.95 -4.46 9.87
N CYS A 301 -17.82 -4.74 9.24
CA CYS A 301 -17.62 -5.98 8.47
C CYS A 301 -16.84 -7.00 9.31
N PHE A 302 -17.07 -8.29 9.05
CA PHE A 302 -16.40 -9.39 9.76
C PHE A 302 -15.10 -9.83 9.09
N ASP A 303 -14.98 -9.59 7.78
CA ASP A 303 -13.77 -9.82 6.99
C ASP A 303 -12.80 -8.63 7.07
N ASN A 304 -13.31 -7.43 7.34
CA ASN A 304 -12.49 -6.23 7.50
C ASN A 304 -13.05 -5.28 8.57
N SER A 305 -12.22 -4.83 9.51
CA SER A 305 -12.66 -3.88 10.56
C SER A 305 -12.49 -2.40 10.19
N TRP A 306 -11.84 -2.11 9.06
CA TRP A 306 -11.49 -0.76 8.62
C TRP A 306 -11.95 -0.51 7.18
N LEU A 307 -11.94 0.75 6.75
CA LEU A 307 -12.31 1.13 5.38
C LEU A 307 -11.14 0.90 4.40
N GLU A 308 -10.70 -0.34 4.28
CA GLU A 308 -9.65 -0.74 3.34
C GLU A 308 -10.29 -1.31 2.07
N VAL A 309 -10.32 -0.50 1.02
CA VAL A 309 -11.07 -0.75 -0.21
C VAL A 309 -10.46 -1.84 -1.10
N GLY A 310 -9.20 -2.21 -0.91
CA GLY A 310 -8.51 -3.26 -1.64
C GLY A 310 -8.64 -4.65 -0.99
N ASP A 311 -8.66 -4.71 0.34
CA ASP A 311 -8.85 -5.95 1.13
C ASP A 311 -9.96 -6.90 0.60
N PRO A 312 -11.16 -6.42 0.23
CA PRO A 312 -12.25 -7.32 -0.15
C PRO A 312 -11.97 -8.16 -1.40
N LEU A 313 -10.99 -7.73 -2.20
CA LEU A 313 -10.71 -8.29 -3.52
C LEU A 313 -9.35 -9.01 -3.56
N GLU A 314 -8.51 -8.87 -2.54
CA GLU A 314 -7.16 -9.46 -2.52
C GLU A 314 -7.16 -10.99 -2.43
N HIS A 315 -8.21 -11.60 -1.87
CA HIS A 315 -8.30 -13.06 -1.71
C HIS A 315 -8.77 -13.82 -2.95
N ARG A 316 -9.02 -13.09 -4.05
CA ARG A 316 -9.35 -13.72 -5.32
C ARG A 316 -8.13 -14.42 -5.90
N SER A 317 -8.36 -15.36 -6.81
CA SER A 317 -7.27 -16.09 -7.49
C SER A 317 -6.36 -15.18 -8.32
N ASP A 318 -6.88 -14.04 -8.76
CA ASP A 318 -6.20 -12.99 -9.51
C ASP A 318 -5.85 -11.78 -8.62
N TYR A 319 -6.03 -11.88 -7.30
CA TYR A 319 -5.85 -10.79 -6.34
C TYR A 319 -6.75 -9.57 -6.60
N GLY A 320 -7.77 -9.70 -7.46
CA GLY A 320 -8.60 -8.58 -7.91
C GLY A 320 -7.98 -7.78 -9.06
N ASP A 321 -6.83 -8.21 -9.58
CA ASP A 321 -6.16 -7.55 -10.69
C ASP A 321 -6.91 -7.71 -12.00
N PHE A 322 -6.72 -6.72 -12.88
CA PHE A 322 -7.15 -6.84 -14.27
C PHE A 322 -6.13 -6.22 -15.22
N PRO A 323 -5.94 -6.81 -16.42
CA PRO A 323 -4.98 -6.29 -17.38
C PRO A 323 -5.49 -4.96 -17.97
N LEU A 324 -4.61 -3.97 -17.97
CA LEU A 324 -4.88 -2.65 -18.51
C LEU A 324 -3.70 -2.18 -19.38
N LYS A 325 -3.94 -2.15 -20.69
CA LYS A 325 -2.96 -1.64 -21.64
C LYS A 325 -2.91 -0.11 -21.63
N VAL A 326 -1.75 0.45 -21.28
CA VAL A 326 -1.46 1.90 -21.35
C VAL A 326 -0.18 2.08 -22.16
N GLY A 327 -0.31 2.64 -23.37
CA GLY A 327 0.81 2.71 -24.30
C GLY A 327 1.26 1.32 -24.73
N THR A 328 2.54 1.01 -24.48
CA THR A 328 3.17 -0.28 -24.81
C THR A 328 3.12 -1.29 -23.67
N PHE A 329 2.89 -0.84 -22.43
CA PHE A 329 2.88 -1.69 -21.24
C PHE A 329 1.46 -2.15 -20.89
N THR A 330 1.34 -3.35 -20.32
CA THR A 330 0.09 -3.86 -19.73
C THR A 330 0.27 -3.88 -18.22
N TYR A 331 -0.38 -2.94 -17.54
CA TYR A 331 -0.42 -2.85 -16.09
C TYR A 331 -1.49 -3.79 -15.53
N HIS A 332 -1.38 -4.14 -14.24
CA HIS A 332 -2.33 -4.97 -13.50
C HIS A 332 -2.78 -4.25 -12.22
N PRO A 333 -3.51 -3.12 -12.32
CA PRO A 333 -4.14 -2.52 -11.16
C PRO A 333 -5.17 -3.46 -10.52
N GLN A 334 -5.30 -3.38 -9.21
CA GLN A 334 -6.37 -4.04 -8.46
C GLN A 334 -7.70 -3.31 -8.67
N ASP A 335 -8.81 -4.02 -8.89
CA ASP A 335 -10.14 -3.46 -8.65
C ASP A 335 -10.30 -3.08 -7.17
N LEU A 336 -11.08 -2.04 -6.88
CA LEU A 336 -11.29 -1.54 -5.53
C LEU A 336 -12.77 -1.51 -5.19
N SER A 337 -13.10 -1.85 -3.95
CA SER A 337 -14.46 -1.85 -3.43
C SER A 337 -14.92 -0.43 -3.13
N TYR A 338 -16.12 -0.09 -3.59
CA TYR A 338 -16.74 1.17 -3.20
C TYR A 338 -17.24 1.09 -1.76
N ILE A 339 -17.38 2.25 -1.11
CA ILE A 339 -17.86 2.37 0.28
C ILE A 339 -19.21 1.67 0.56
N GLY A 340 -20.03 1.43 -0.48
CA GLY A 340 -21.26 0.64 -0.39
C GLY A 340 -21.05 -0.83 0.00
N TYR A 341 -19.88 -1.42 -0.29
CA TYR A 341 -19.49 -2.75 0.19
C TYR A 341 -19.47 -2.82 1.72
N PHE A 342 -19.10 -1.71 2.38
CA PHE A 342 -19.02 -1.60 3.85
C PHE A 342 -20.34 -1.15 4.51
N GLY A 343 -21.45 -1.18 3.76
CA GLY A 343 -22.78 -0.86 4.27
C GLY A 343 -23.21 0.60 4.11
N ALA A 344 -22.44 1.45 3.43
CA ALA A 344 -22.90 2.79 3.08
C ALA A 344 -24.04 2.75 2.04
N PRO A 345 -24.86 3.82 1.92
CA PRO A 345 -25.93 3.87 0.94
C PRO A 345 -25.39 3.66 -0.48
N GLN A 346 -25.72 2.53 -1.10
CA GLN A 346 -25.19 2.16 -2.42
C GLN A 346 -25.41 3.24 -3.48
N LYS A 347 -26.50 4.02 -3.36
CA LYS A 347 -26.78 5.17 -4.24
C LYS A 347 -25.70 6.26 -4.26
N TRP A 348 -24.75 6.24 -3.32
CA TRP A 348 -23.56 7.12 -3.35
C TRP A 348 -22.65 6.76 -4.52
N ALA A 349 -22.46 5.46 -4.73
CA ALA A 349 -21.64 4.94 -5.82
C ALA A 349 -22.39 4.99 -7.14
N VAL A 350 -21.61 5.06 -8.21
CA VAL A 350 -22.12 5.03 -9.57
C VAL A 350 -22.92 3.75 -9.82
N LYS A 351 -24.16 3.91 -10.29
CA LYS A 351 -25.09 2.81 -10.56
C LYS A 351 -25.30 1.84 -9.38
N SER A 352 -25.07 2.29 -8.14
CA SER A 352 -25.15 1.45 -6.95
C SER A 352 -24.22 0.22 -6.99
N GLN A 353 -23.11 0.30 -7.72
CA GLN A 353 -22.11 -0.77 -7.73
C GLN A 353 -21.38 -0.87 -6.39
N LEU A 354 -20.74 -2.01 -6.13
CA LEU A 354 -19.93 -2.24 -4.92
C LEU A 354 -18.43 -2.27 -5.19
N SER A 355 -18.01 -2.14 -6.44
CA SER A 355 -16.60 -2.06 -6.85
C SER A 355 -16.47 -1.30 -8.16
N PHE A 356 -15.25 -0.83 -8.46
CA PHE A 356 -14.97 0.03 -9.61
C PHE A 356 -15.17 -0.69 -10.94
N HIS A 357 -14.65 -1.91 -11.08
CA HIS A 357 -14.78 -2.75 -12.27
C HIS A 357 -15.84 -3.84 -12.14
N GLY A 358 -16.51 -3.93 -10.99
CA GLY A 358 -17.65 -4.82 -10.78
C GLY A 358 -17.25 -6.21 -10.30
N TYR A 359 -16.05 -6.39 -9.74
CA TYR A 359 -15.61 -7.67 -9.17
C TYR A 359 -16.24 -7.96 -7.80
N GLY A 360 -16.51 -6.92 -7.00
CA GLY A 360 -17.30 -6.98 -5.78
C GLY A 360 -18.80 -6.95 -6.08
N THR A 361 -19.50 -8.03 -5.78
CA THR A 361 -20.95 -8.19 -6.05
C THR A 361 -21.81 -8.35 -4.79
N THR A 362 -21.17 -8.54 -3.64
CA THR A 362 -21.84 -8.72 -2.35
C THR A 362 -21.34 -7.69 -1.36
N ILE A 363 -22.21 -7.26 -0.45
CA ILE A 363 -21.83 -6.46 0.71
C ILE A 363 -20.99 -7.35 1.64
N CYS A 364 -20.08 -6.75 2.41
CA CYS A 364 -19.25 -7.47 3.35
C CYS A 364 -20.10 -8.27 4.37
N PRO A 365 -19.64 -9.44 4.83
CA PRO A 365 -20.27 -10.14 5.93
C PRO A 365 -20.33 -9.27 7.18
N GLY A 366 -21.47 -9.31 7.89
CA GLY A 366 -21.68 -8.51 9.10
C GLY A 366 -22.44 -7.21 8.86
N GLN A 367 -22.70 -6.84 7.61
CA GLN A 367 -23.64 -5.79 7.22
C GLN A 367 -24.99 -6.37 6.79
#